data_AF-A0A1C4MSM9-F1
#
_entry.id   AF-A0A1C4MSM9-F1
#
_cell.length_a   1.000
_cell.length_b   1.000
_cell.length_c   1.000
_cell.angle_alpha   90.00
_cell.angle_beta   90.00
_cell.angle_gamma   90.00
#
_symmetry.space_group_name_H-M   'P 1'
#
loop_
_entity.id
_entity.type
_entity.pdbx_description
1 polymer ?
#
loop_
_entity_poly.entity_id
_entity_poly.type
_entity_poly.pdbx_seq_one_letter_code
_entity_poly.pdbx_strand_id
1 'polypeptide(L)'
;MPPLEATELRNYTVRRRERTVAVTALAVASALVVLMALGFWAFFVHALSDPVGPGLVGVRIDGDAVTVKVGQCPQDRVRRVEVWDGDAERLVWRGDQPLTDEGRGGLLPLWDGEAYRASSPAGQPSELPKALDVTIDHGPEYGASEVFDIAEVRGAALPPGSYWTRDGVRTAGQLDGIPDCGRSVSP
;
A
#
# COMPACT_ATOMS: atom_id res chain seq x y z
N MET A 1 56.66 20.64 50.44
CA MET A 1 55.66 20.03 49.55
C MET A 1 55.32 18.67 50.15
N PRO A 2 54.11 18.46 50.70
CA PRO A 2 53.75 17.17 51.30
C PRO A 2 53.52 16.12 50.19
N PRO A 3 53.92 14.86 50.39
CA PRO A 3 53.64 13.80 49.43
C PRO A 3 52.15 13.48 49.45
N LEU A 4 51.48 13.63 48.29
CA LEU A 4 50.13 13.11 48.10
C LEU A 4 50.15 11.60 48.32
N GLU A 5 49.38 11.12 49.30
CA GLU A 5 49.34 9.71 49.67
C GLU A 5 48.90 8.85 48.47
N ALA A 6 49.52 7.68 48.29
CA ALA A 6 49.24 6.75 47.19
C ALA A 6 47.74 6.40 47.05
N THR A 7 46.98 6.53 48.13
CA THR A 7 45.53 6.41 48.24
C THR A 7 44.76 7.47 47.43
N GLU A 8 45.21 8.73 47.40
CA GLU A 8 44.57 9.80 46.61
C GLU A 8 44.83 9.64 45.11
N LEU A 9 46.04 9.22 44.71
CA LEU A 9 46.37 8.92 43.32
C LEU A 9 45.57 7.72 42.77
N ARG A 10 45.36 6.71 43.60
CA ARG A 10 44.52 5.54 43.26
C ARG A 10 43.04 5.92 43.14
N ASN A 11 42.54 6.76 44.04
CA ASN A 11 41.16 7.26 43.96
C ASN A 11 40.94 8.17 42.73
N TYR A 12 41.92 9.01 42.38
CA TYR A 12 41.85 9.87 41.19
C TYR A 12 41.81 9.07 39.88
N THR A 13 42.62 8.01 39.77
CA THR A 13 42.67 7.15 38.58
C THR A 13 41.40 6.31 38.42
N VAL A 14 40.81 5.79 39.51
CA VAL A 14 39.52 5.09 39.49
C VAL A 14 38.39 6.02 39.04
N ARG A 15 38.29 7.23 39.62
CA ARG A 15 37.24 8.21 39.28
C ARG A 15 37.34 8.70 37.84
N ARG A 16 38.56 8.83 37.31
CA ARG A 16 38.81 9.16 35.91
C ARG A 16 38.33 8.04 34.98
N ARG A 17 38.61 6.78 35.34
CA ARG A 17 38.20 5.60 34.56
C ARG A 17 36.68 5.42 34.57
N GLU A 18 36.03 5.60 35.71
CA GLU A 18 34.56 5.60 35.82
C GLU A 18 33.92 6.70 34.98
N ARG A 19 34.46 7.92 35.03
CA ARG A 19 33.99 9.02 34.16
C ARG A 19 34.17 8.70 32.68
N THR A 20 35.32 8.15 32.28
CA THR A 20 35.54 7.77 30.87
C THR A 20 34.56 6.69 30.44
N VAL A 21 34.35 5.65 31.25
CA VAL A 21 33.38 4.58 30.97
C VAL A 21 31.95 5.13 30.86
N ALA A 22 31.54 5.99 31.80
CA ALA A 22 30.22 6.61 31.79
C ALA A 22 30.02 7.51 30.56
N VAL A 23 31.03 8.31 30.19
CA VAL A 23 30.96 9.18 29.00
C VAL A 23 30.91 8.35 27.72
N THR A 24 31.71 7.29 27.60
CA THR A 24 31.66 6.40 26.44
C THR A 24 30.33 5.66 26.35
N ALA A 25 29.79 5.18 27.47
CA ALA A 25 28.50 4.50 27.51
C ALA A 25 27.37 5.45 27.10
N LEU A 26 27.40 6.69 27.59
CA LEU A 26 26.42 7.71 27.20
C LEU A 26 26.53 8.06 25.72
N ALA A 27 27.75 8.25 25.20
CA ALA A 27 27.97 8.56 23.78
C ALA A 27 27.47 7.42 22.86
N VAL A 28 27.76 6.16 23.22
CA VAL A 28 27.29 4.99 22.48
C VAL A 28 25.77 4.87 22.56
N ALA A 29 25.17 5.06 23.74
CA ALA A 29 23.72 5.03 23.91
C ALA A 29 23.04 6.14 23.09
N SER A 30 23.58 7.37 23.11
CA SER A 30 23.08 8.47 22.29
C SER A 30 23.18 8.18 20.80
N ALA A 31 24.30 7.61 20.34
CA ALA A 31 24.47 7.23 18.94
C ALA A 31 23.44 6.16 18.51
N LEU A 32 23.19 5.15 19.37
CA LEU A 32 22.18 4.12 19.11
C LEU A 32 20.76 4.71 19.03
N VAL A 33 20.41 5.62 19.94
CA VAL A 33 19.10 6.30 19.92
C VAL A 33 18.91 7.11 18.64
N VAL A 34 19.94 7.84 18.19
CA VAL A 34 19.88 8.59 16.94
C VAL A 34 19.72 7.65 15.75
N LEU A 35 20.46 6.55 15.69
CA LEU A 35 20.33 5.55 14.62
C LEU A 35 18.94 4.90 14.61
N MET A 36 18.38 4.56 15.77
CA MET A 36 17.02 4.03 15.87
C MET A 36 15.99 5.06 15.43
N ALA A 37 16.14 6.33 15.82
CA ALA A 37 15.23 7.40 15.41
C ALA A 37 15.27 7.62 13.90
N LEU A 38 16.46 7.62 13.29
CA LEU A 38 16.62 7.72 11.83
C LEU A 38 16.03 6.51 11.11
N GLY A 39 16.27 5.30 11.60
CA GLY A 39 15.70 4.07 11.05
C GLY A 39 14.18 4.05 11.14
N PHE A 40 13.63 4.42 12.29
CA PHE A 40 12.18 4.55 12.50
C PHE A 40 11.57 5.62 11.59
N TRP A 41 12.23 6.78 11.46
CA TRP A 41 11.77 7.85 10.57
C TRP A 41 11.77 7.40 9.10
N ALA A 42 12.86 6.76 8.65
CA ALA A 42 12.95 6.23 7.29
C ALA A 42 11.86 5.17 7.02
N PHE A 43 11.66 4.24 7.95
CA PHE A 43 10.58 3.25 7.87
C PHE A 43 9.21 3.90 7.85
N PHE A 44 8.96 4.88 8.73
CA PHE A 44 7.69 5.59 8.83
C PHE A 44 7.37 6.37 7.56
N VAL A 45 8.36 7.10 7.00
CA VAL A 45 8.22 7.78 5.71
C VAL A 45 7.95 6.77 4.60
N HIS A 46 8.66 5.64 4.58
CA HIS A 46 8.47 4.64 3.54
C HIS A 46 7.10 3.96 3.61
N ALA A 47 6.65 3.58 4.82
CA ALA A 47 5.35 2.98 5.06
C ALA A 47 4.17 3.94 4.77
N LEU A 48 4.38 5.26 4.91
CA LEU A 48 3.38 6.26 4.53
C LEU A 48 3.43 6.64 3.04
N SER A 49 4.60 6.53 2.42
CA SER A 49 4.82 6.95 1.02
C SER A 49 4.54 5.84 0.01
N ASP A 50 4.71 4.58 0.41
CA ASP A 50 4.31 3.42 -0.36
C ASP A 50 3.45 2.58 0.59
N PRO A 51 2.13 2.83 0.66
CA PRO A 51 1.23 1.92 1.31
C PRO A 51 1.18 0.67 0.43
N VAL A 52 2.26 -0.12 0.43
CA VAL A 52 2.35 -1.45 -0.19
C VAL A 52 1.45 -2.35 0.64
N GLY A 53 0.15 -2.14 0.47
CA GLY A 53 -0.81 -3.18 0.73
C GLY A 53 -0.48 -4.35 -0.18
N PRO A 54 -0.83 -5.58 0.22
CA PRO A 54 -0.72 -6.70 -0.70
C PRO A 54 -1.49 -6.36 -1.99
N GLY A 55 -1.07 -6.87 -3.16
CA GLY A 55 -1.69 -6.59 -4.46
C GLY A 55 -3.16 -7.00 -4.52
N LEU A 56 -4.00 -6.21 -3.88
CA LEU A 56 -5.43 -6.42 -3.63
C LEU A 56 -6.23 -6.03 -4.86
N VAL A 57 -5.68 -5.17 -5.71
CA VAL A 57 -6.31 -4.74 -6.95
C VAL A 57 -5.57 -5.40 -8.11
N GLY A 58 -6.31 -6.06 -8.98
CA GLY A 58 -5.83 -6.58 -10.24
C GLY A 58 -6.62 -6.03 -11.40
N VAL A 59 -5.97 -5.90 -12.56
CA VAL A 59 -6.60 -5.42 -13.80
C VAL A 59 -6.46 -6.47 -14.90
N ARG A 60 -7.46 -6.50 -15.78
CA ARG A 60 -7.47 -7.30 -16.99
C ARG A 60 -7.93 -6.44 -18.15
N ILE A 61 -7.22 -6.50 -19.27
CA ILE A 61 -7.56 -5.81 -20.50
C ILE A 61 -7.77 -6.86 -21.59
N ASP A 62 -9.00 -7.01 -22.05
CA ASP A 62 -9.39 -7.91 -23.15
C ASP A 62 -9.86 -7.06 -24.34
N GLY A 63 -8.94 -6.77 -25.27
CA GLY A 63 -9.22 -5.80 -26.34
C GLY A 63 -9.46 -4.42 -25.77
N ASP A 64 -10.69 -3.91 -25.91
CA ASP A 64 -11.10 -2.62 -25.35
C ASP A 64 -11.69 -2.76 -23.94
N ALA A 65 -12.16 -3.95 -23.55
CA ALA A 65 -12.77 -4.17 -22.25
C ALA A 65 -11.72 -4.16 -21.14
N VAL A 66 -11.88 -3.27 -20.16
CA VAL A 66 -11.04 -3.20 -18.97
C VAL A 66 -11.85 -3.62 -17.77
N THR A 67 -11.39 -4.68 -17.09
CA THR A 67 -12.02 -5.19 -15.87
C THR A 67 -11.05 -5.10 -14.72
N VAL A 68 -11.50 -4.56 -13.60
CA VAL A 68 -10.75 -4.52 -12.35
C VAL A 68 -11.35 -5.52 -11.37
N LYS A 69 -10.49 -6.25 -10.66
CA LYS A 69 -10.89 -7.08 -9.53
C LYS A 69 -10.19 -6.56 -8.27
N VAL A 70 -10.98 -6.22 -7.26
CA VAL A 70 -10.47 -5.92 -5.92
C VAL A 70 -10.76 -7.06 -4.97
N GLY A 71 -9.73 -7.48 -4.22
CA GLY A 71 -9.84 -8.37 -3.08
C GLY A 71 -10.57 -7.64 -1.96
N GLN A 72 -11.61 -8.27 -1.44
CA GLN A 72 -12.48 -7.63 -0.45
C GLN A 72 -13.01 -8.65 0.55
N CYS A 73 -13.38 -8.18 1.74
CA CYS A 73 -14.02 -9.05 2.70
C CYS A 73 -15.47 -9.34 2.34
N PRO A 74 -16.03 -10.50 2.76
CA PRO A 74 -17.41 -10.88 2.42
C PRO A 74 -18.48 -9.87 2.84
N GLN A 75 -18.21 -9.04 3.85
CA GLN A 75 -19.09 -7.96 4.32
C GLN A 75 -18.93 -6.65 3.54
N ASP A 76 -17.82 -6.46 2.83
CA ASP A 76 -17.50 -5.20 2.15
C ASP A 76 -18.25 -5.11 0.84
N ARG A 77 -18.64 -3.88 0.48
CA ARG A 77 -19.38 -3.61 -0.75
C ARG A 77 -18.76 -2.38 -1.40
N VAL A 78 -18.35 -2.53 -2.66
CA VAL A 78 -17.86 -1.40 -3.45
C VAL A 78 -18.98 -0.36 -3.59
N ARG A 79 -18.65 0.90 -3.30
CA ARG A 79 -19.55 2.05 -3.45
C ARG A 79 -19.22 2.87 -4.67
N ARG A 80 -17.93 2.98 -5.00
CA ARG A 80 -17.44 3.79 -6.11
C ARG A 80 -16.12 3.25 -6.61
N VAL A 81 -15.92 3.39 -7.91
CA VAL A 81 -14.63 3.23 -8.58
C VAL A 81 -14.32 4.51 -9.34
N GLU A 82 -13.08 4.96 -9.25
CA GLU A 82 -12.54 6.10 -9.97
C GLU A 82 -11.29 5.68 -10.71
N VAL A 83 -11.14 6.20 -11.92
CA VAL A 83 -10.03 5.94 -12.81
C VAL A 83 -9.42 7.27 -13.17
N TRP A 84 -8.14 7.41 -12.85
CA TRP A 84 -7.34 8.59 -13.04
C TRP A 84 -6.22 8.32 -14.05
N ASP A 85 -5.84 9.37 -14.76
CA ASP A 85 -4.64 9.43 -15.57
C ASP A 85 -3.46 9.56 -14.61
N GLY A 86 -2.71 8.47 -14.40
CA GLY A 86 -1.68 8.39 -13.37
C GLY A 86 -0.53 9.37 -13.58
N ASP A 87 -0.29 9.81 -14.82
CA ASP A 87 0.76 10.78 -15.15
C ASP A 87 0.30 12.24 -14.97
N ALA A 88 -1.00 12.50 -15.07
CA ALA A 88 -1.58 13.84 -15.14
C ALA A 88 -2.52 14.20 -13.99
N GLU A 89 -2.73 13.28 -13.03
CA GLU A 89 -3.66 13.40 -11.90
C GLU A 89 -5.06 13.86 -12.32
N ARG A 90 -5.51 13.42 -13.49
CA ARG A 90 -6.78 13.86 -14.08
C ARG A 90 -7.79 12.72 -14.06
N LEU A 91 -8.99 12.98 -13.54
CA LEU A 91 -10.07 12.00 -13.55
C LEU A 91 -10.45 11.66 -14.99
N VAL A 92 -10.31 10.39 -15.34
CA VAL A 92 -10.68 9.83 -16.65
C VAL A 92 -12.10 9.31 -16.61
N TRP A 93 -12.48 8.63 -15.52
CA TRP A 93 -13.80 8.03 -15.38
C TRP A 93 -14.17 7.72 -13.93
N ARG A 94 -15.46 7.69 -13.64
CA ARG A 94 -16.05 7.26 -12.38
C ARG A 94 -17.25 6.37 -12.63
N GLY A 95 -17.36 5.30 -11.85
CA GLY A 95 -18.55 4.46 -11.71
C GLY A 95 -19.04 4.46 -10.26
N ASP A 96 -20.31 4.81 -10.06
CA ASP A 96 -20.96 4.89 -8.76
C ASP A 96 -21.96 3.75 -8.57
N GLN A 97 -21.87 3.09 -7.41
CA GLN A 97 -22.79 2.08 -6.92
C GLN A 97 -23.04 0.94 -7.93
N PRO A 98 -22.13 -0.04 -8.01
CA PRO A 98 -22.30 -1.22 -8.85
C PRO A 98 -23.66 -1.90 -8.61
N LEU A 99 -24.31 -2.29 -9.70
CA LEU A 99 -25.68 -2.84 -9.67
C LEU A 99 -25.71 -4.35 -9.51
N THR A 100 -24.68 -5.06 -9.98
CA THR A 100 -24.55 -6.52 -9.90
C THR A 100 -23.98 -6.96 -8.55
N ASP A 101 -24.26 -8.21 -8.16
CA ASP A 101 -23.66 -8.78 -6.95
C ASP A 101 -22.15 -8.99 -7.12
N GLU A 102 -21.70 -9.35 -8.32
CA GLU A 102 -20.30 -9.46 -8.67
C GLU A 102 -19.60 -8.10 -8.62
N GLY A 103 -20.26 -7.03 -9.09
CA GLY A 103 -19.75 -5.66 -9.04
C GLY A 103 -19.65 -5.12 -7.62
N ARG A 104 -20.69 -5.37 -6.81
CA ARG A 104 -20.62 -5.13 -5.35
C ARG A 104 -19.57 -6.01 -4.68
N GLY A 105 -19.28 -7.16 -5.29
CA GLY A 105 -18.27 -8.17 -5.00
C GLY A 105 -16.84 -7.80 -5.43
N GLY A 106 -16.64 -6.62 -6.00
CA GLY A 106 -15.34 -6.13 -6.41
C GLY A 106 -14.92 -6.51 -7.84
N LEU A 107 -15.80 -7.13 -8.64
CA LEU A 107 -15.58 -7.35 -10.07
C LEU A 107 -16.15 -6.19 -10.89
N LEU A 108 -15.29 -5.26 -11.29
CA LEU A 108 -15.66 -3.93 -11.77
C LEU A 108 -15.33 -3.79 -13.27
N PRO A 109 -16.31 -3.96 -14.17
CA PRO A 109 -16.11 -3.67 -15.58
C PRO A 109 -16.07 -2.14 -15.78
N LEU A 110 -14.91 -1.58 -16.08
CA LEU A 110 -14.76 -0.14 -16.28
C LEU A 110 -15.44 0.30 -17.58
N TRP A 111 -16.04 1.48 -17.57
CA TRP A 111 -16.79 2.07 -18.70
C TRP A 111 -18.02 1.27 -19.17
N ASP A 112 -18.41 0.20 -18.49
CA ASP A 112 -19.71 -0.44 -18.67
C ASP A 112 -20.78 0.35 -17.91
N GLY A 113 -21.39 1.32 -18.57
CA GLY A 113 -22.38 2.20 -17.94
C GLY A 113 -23.61 1.46 -17.36
N GLU A 114 -23.94 0.28 -17.88
CA GLU A 114 -25.08 -0.52 -17.40
C GLU A 114 -24.75 -1.27 -16.10
N ALA A 115 -23.47 -1.46 -15.78
CA ALA A 115 -23.02 -2.09 -14.55
C ALA A 115 -23.13 -1.17 -13.31
N TYR A 116 -23.38 0.13 -13.48
CA TYR A 116 -23.37 1.12 -12.41
C TYR A 116 -24.67 1.92 -12.36
N ARG A 117 -25.02 2.42 -11.17
CA ARG A 117 -26.17 3.33 -11.03
C ARG A 117 -25.92 4.66 -11.76
N ALA A 118 -24.68 5.14 -11.71
CA ALA A 118 -24.24 6.30 -12.47
C ALA A 118 -22.80 6.09 -12.89
N SER A 119 -22.45 6.54 -14.09
CA SER A 119 -21.07 6.58 -14.55
C SER A 119 -20.82 7.85 -15.35
N SER A 120 -19.59 8.36 -15.29
CA SER A 120 -19.21 9.56 -16.02
C SER A 120 -17.70 9.60 -16.28
N PRO A 121 -17.26 9.92 -17.51
CA PRO A 121 -18.07 10.08 -18.72
C PRO A 121 -18.67 8.72 -19.18
N ALA A 122 -19.69 8.74 -20.03
CA ALA A 122 -20.45 7.53 -20.39
C ALA A 122 -19.68 6.52 -21.26
N GLY A 123 -18.53 6.90 -21.82
CA GLY A 123 -17.77 6.04 -22.73
C GLY A 123 -16.27 6.05 -22.42
N GLN A 124 -15.62 4.95 -22.77
CA GLN A 124 -14.17 4.82 -22.70
C GLN A 124 -13.49 5.80 -23.67
N PRO A 125 -12.37 6.42 -23.26
CA PRO A 125 -11.58 7.22 -24.19
C PRO A 125 -11.06 6.35 -25.34
N SER A 126 -10.93 6.94 -26.54
CA SER A 126 -10.39 6.24 -27.71
C SER A 126 -8.97 5.71 -27.52
N GLU A 127 -8.21 6.35 -26.63
CA GLU A 127 -6.90 5.91 -26.18
C GLU A 127 -6.87 5.93 -24.66
N LEU A 128 -6.45 4.81 -24.06
CA LEU A 128 -6.19 4.74 -22.63
C LEU A 128 -4.92 5.56 -22.30
N PRO A 129 -4.87 6.24 -21.15
CA PRO A 129 -3.64 6.79 -20.59
C PRO A 129 -2.53 5.74 -20.49
N LYS A 130 -1.28 6.18 -20.39
CA LYS A 130 -0.14 5.26 -20.22
C LYS A 130 -0.22 4.51 -18.90
N ALA A 131 -0.58 5.23 -17.83
CA ALA A 131 -0.82 4.69 -16.51
C ALA A 131 -2.26 4.96 -16.09
N LEU A 132 -2.97 3.91 -15.65
CA LEU A 132 -4.27 4.04 -15.01
C LEU A 132 -4.10 3.92 -13.51
N ASP A 133 -4.41 4.98 -12.77
CA ASP A 133 -4.59 4.91 -11.32
C ASP A 133 -6.06 4.60 -11.03
N VAL A 134 -6.30 3.43 -10.45
CA VAL A 134 -7.65 2.98 -10.10
C VAL A 134 -7.82 3.09 -8.60
N THR A 135 -8.78 3.90 -8.17
CA THR A 135 -9.17 4.05 -6.78
C THR A 135 -10.56 3.48 -6.56
N ILE A 136 -10.73 2.67 -5.52
CA ILE A 136 -11.97 1.96 -5.19
C ILE A 136 -12.34 2.28 -3.74
N ASP A 137 -13.55 2.79 -3.56
CA ASP A 137 -14.11 3.18 -2.28
C ASP A 137 -15.15 2.16 -1.82
N HIS A 138 -14.96 1.63 -0.60
CA HIS A 138 -15.90 0.72 0.07
C HIS A 138 -16.71 1.43 1.17
N GLY A 139 -16.35 2.67 1.53
CA GLY A 139 -16.94 3.45 2.61
C GLY A 139 -15.90 4.25 3.42
N PRO A 140 -16.34 4.95 4.49
CA PRO A 140 -15.52 5.92 5.22
C PRO A 140 -14.29 5.36 5.93
N GLU A 141 -14.15 4.04 6.00
CA GLU A 141 -13.10 3.37 6.76
C GLU A 141 -12.06 2.67 5.87
N TYR A 142 -12.35 2.44 4.58
CA TYR A 142 -11.50 1.60 3.73
C TYR A 142 -11.67 1.86 2.23
N GLY A 143 -10.54 1.96 1.53
CA GLY A 143 -10.45 2.03 0.08
C GLY A 143 -9.17 1.34 -0.41
N ALA A 144 -9.15 0.95 -1.67
CA ALA A 144 -7.99 0.37 -2.33
C ALA A 144 -7.61 1.23 -3.54
N SER A 145 -6.33 1.44 -3.78
CA SER A 145 -5.82 2.13 -4.97
C SER A 145 -4.61 1.37 -5.51
N GLU A 146 -4.49 1.34 -6.83
CA GLU A 146 -3.34 0.76 -7.52
C GLU A 146 -3.12 1.45 -8.87
N VAL A 147 -1.86 1.59 -9.26
CA VAL A 147 -1.45 2.19 -10.53
C VAL A 147 -1.00 1.10 -11.50
N PHE A 148 -1.53 1.13 -12.72
CA PHE A 148 -1.31 0.13 -13.74
C PHE A 148 -0.67 0.73 -14.99
N ASP A 149 0.52 0.25 -15.36
CA ASP A 149 1.09 0.52 -16.69
C ASP A 149 0.34 -0.29 -17.76
N ILE A 150 -0.27 0.41 -18.72
CA ILE A 150 -1.14 -0.21 -19.71
C ILE A 150 -0.36 -1.04 -20.74
N ALA A 151 0.89 -0.68 -21.03
CA ALA A 151 1.73 -1.48 -21.91
C ALA A 151 2.14 -2.79 -21.23
N GLU A 152 2.45 -2.75 -19.93
CA GLU A 152 2.77 -3.93 -19.14
C GLU A 152 1.58 -4.89 -19.01
N VAL A 153 0.40 -4.36 -18.66
CA VAL A 153 -0.83 -5.16 -18.53
C VAL A 153 -1.21 -5.81 -19.87
N ARG A 154 -1.12 -5.08 -20.98
CA ARG A 154 -1.40 -5.64 -22.34
C ARG A 154 -0.35 -6.65 -22.78
N GLY A 155 0.90 -6.48 -22.33
CA GLY A 155 1.99 -7.42 -22.58
C GLY A 155 1.88 -8.71 -21.76
N ALA A 156 1.09 -8.69 -20.67
CA ALA A 156 0.90 -9.85 -19.82
C ALA A 156 -0.04 -10.88 -20.48
N ALA A 157 0.45 -12.11 -20.65
CA ALA A 157 -0.38 -13.23 -21.06
C ALA A 157 -1.23 -13.71 -19.87
N LEU A 158 -2.45 -13.17 -19.75
CA LEU A 158 -3.36 -13.49 -18.64
C LEU A 158 -4.26 -14.70 -18.96
N PRO A 159 -4.14 -15.82 -18.21
CA PRO A 159 -5.11 -16.91 -18.31
C PRO A 159 -6.54 -16.42 -18.04
N PRO A 160 -7.59 -17.08 -18.56
CA PRO A 160 -8.97 -16.72 -18.27
C PRO A 160 -9.24 -16.61 -16.77
N GLY A 161 -9.95 -15.55 -16.35
CA GLY A 161 -10.27 -15.31 -14.94
C GLY A 161 -9.07 -14.87 -14.06
N SER A 162 -7.93 -14.57 -14.67
CA SER A 162 -6.76 -14.01 -14.01
C SER A 162 -6.57 -12.54 -14.35
N TYR A 163 -5.92 -11.84 -13.42
CA TYR A 163 -5.69 -10.40 -13.40
C TYR A 163 -4.20 -10.15 -13.20
N TRP A 164 -3.70 -9.11 -13.84
CA TRP A 164 -2.36 -8.59 -13.59
C TRP A 164 -2.38 -7.77 -12.30
N THR A 165 -1.39 -7.96 -11.43
CA THR A 165 -1.15 -7.14 -10.24
C THR A 165 0.32 -6.77 -10.17
N ARG A 166 0.69 -5.83 -9.31
CA ARG A 166 2.09 -5.48 -9.00
C ARG A 166 2.93 -6.69 -8.55
N ASP A 167 2.29 -7.67 -7.92
CA ASP A 167 2.91 -8.92 -7.44
C ASP A 167 2.86 -10.07 -8.47
N GLY A 168 2.43 -9.78 -9.70
CA GLY A 168 2.27 -10.73 -10.79
C GLY A 168 0.82 -11.19 -11.01
N VAL A 169 0.66 -12.25 -11.80
CA VAL A 169 -0.69 -12.71 -12.21
C VAL A 169 -1.39 -13.44 -11.07
N ARG A 170 -2.63 -13.04 -10.78
CA ARG A 170 -3.49 -13.60 -9.72
C ARG A 170 -4.88 -13.94 -10.24
N THR A 171 -5.53 -14.95 -9.67
CA THR A 171 -6.96 -15.22 -9.92
C THR A 171 -7.84 -14.36 -9.01
N ALA A 172 -9.12 -14.20 -9.35
CA ALA A 172 -10.08 -13.50 -8.48
C ALA A 172 -10.12 -14.07 -7.05
N GLY A 173 -10.15 -15.41 -6.91
CA GLY A 173 -10.17 -16.05 -5.59
C GLY A 173 -8.87 -15.88 -4.80
N GLN A 174 -7.73 -15.73 -5.48
CA GLN A 174 -6.49 -15.36 -4.81
C GLN A 174 -6.54 -13.93 -4.29
N LEU A 175 -7.08 -12.99 -5.06
CA LEU A 175 -7.27 -11.60 -4.63
C LEU A 175 -8.20 -11.52 -3.42
N ASP A 176 -9.33 -12.24 -3.44
CA ASP A 176 -10.29 -12.29 -2.32
C ASP A 176 -9.73 -12.94 -1.05
N GLY A 177 -8.69 -13.77 -1.17
CA GLY A 177 -8.03 -14.43 -0.05
C GLY A 177 -6.94 -13.60 0.63
N ILE A 178 -6.59 -12.44 0.08
CA ILE A 178 -5.52 -11.57 0.59
C ILE A 178 -5.96 -10.71 1.80
N PRO A 179 -7.15 -10.08 1.82
CA PRO A 179 -7.55 -9.24 2.95
C PRO A 179 -7.63 -10.06 4.25
N ASP A 180 -7.01 -9.56 5.32
CA ASP A 180 -7.27 -10.08 6.66
C ASP A 180 -8.62 -9.55 7.14
N CYS A 181 -9.65 -10.34 6.95
CA CYS A 181 -11.03 -9.96 7.25
C CYS A 181 -11.39 -10.03 8.74
N GLY A 182 -10.40 -10.08 9.64
CA GLY A 182 -10.63 -10.09 11.08
C GLY A 182 -11.48 -11.29 11.48
N ARG A 183 -10.96 -12.50 11.26
CA ARG A 183 -11.62 -13.73 11.69
C ARG A 183 -11.65 -13.78 13.23
N SER A 184 -12.70 -13.24 13.86
CA SER A 184 -13.10 -13.65 15.21
C SER A 184 -13.67 -15.06 15.13
N VAL A 185 -12.78 -16.04 14.98
CA VAL A 185 -13.12 -17.43 15.29
C VAL A 185 -13.16 -17.53 16.82
N SER A 186 -14.32 -17.27 17.40
CA SER A 186 -14.60 -17.74 18.76
C SER A 186 -15.24 -19.14 18.67
N PRO A 187 -14.77 -20.11 19.47
CA PRO A 187 -15.27 -21.48 19.49
C PRO A 187 -16.70 -21.61 20.02
#